data_AF-A0A7V5G5A1-F1
#
_entry.id   AF-A0A7V5G5A1-F1
#
_cell.length_a   1.000
_cell.length_b   1.000
_cell.length_c   1.000
_cell.angle_alpha   90.00
_cell.angle_beta   90.00
_cell.angle_gamma   90.00
#
_symmetry.space_group_name_H-M   'P 1'
#
loop_
_entity.id
_entity.type
_entity.pdbx_description
1 polymer ?
#
loop_
_entity_poly.entity_id
_entity_poly.type
_entity_poly.pdbx_seq_one_letter_code
_entity_poly.pdbx_strand_id
1 'polypeptide(L)'
;MKPKNSIPKSLLVSLPASAIPITEKGQLKEEKTQKICKKIRFYPENELGYHQMLTLYRRAYNLSIEKYKNNEYKDENGLWRDLRKEVRFQCEEEQKNKNSVYNSNVVNEAVLSAKKSFKAILKYNKKIKDNKKRATLKFKSRKNPISSFIIDRMPKGLNPALKTLGKIFLTESIPNEAIGKSCIITYNKGRWFIQVQKQIQTSTEIQGSVECIAIDPGVRTFATCYSQKEVIIAGDQFSKDILLPLVKKVDKLLSKKKKLENIKQEDKQWYKDRYRNLEKKINKLKCKKDDLILDLHHRISYELVSNYDVIFLPTFETKKMFKKQQRNIRRVTVRQMLDLNHYKFKETIKWYAKKYGKHIVDCNESYTSKTLSWNGTIDDKIGGKRIISDGNIIVDRDINGARGIFLKQLTKAT
;
A
#
# COMPACT_ATOMS: atom_id res chain seq x y z
N MET A 1 -47.94 27.54 4.40
CA MET A 1 -47.38 27.01 5.66
C MET A 1 -45.91 26.66 5.42
N LYS A 2 -44.98 27.35 6.10
CA LYS A 2 -43.54 27.10 5.96
C LYS A 2 -43.19 25.71 6.54
N PRO A 3 -42.36 24.89 5.89
CA PRO A 3 -41.88 23.66 6.51
C PRO A 3 -41.01 24.00 7.71
N LYS A 4 -41.33 23.40 8.86
CA LYS A 4 -40.52 23.48 10.07
C LYS A 4 -39.17 22.85 9.77
N ASN A 5 -38.13 23.69 9.62
CA ASN A 5 -36.74 23.26 9.72
C ASN A 5 -36.48 22.79 11.15
N SER A 6 -36.81 21.54 11.47
CA SER A 6 -36.20 20.87 12.62
C SER A 6 -34.76 20.58 12.24
N ILE A 7 -33.86 21.52 12.54
CA ILE A 7 -32.43 21.27 12.59
C ILE A 7 -32.24 20.08 13.55
N PRO A 8 -31.75 18.92 13.09
CA PRO A 8 -31.48 17.82 14.01
C PRO A 8 -30.44 18.30 15.02
N LYS A 9 -30.69 18.08 16.32
CA LYS A 9 -29.70 18.27 17.40
C LYS A 9 -28.35 17.76 16.88
N SER A 10 -27.32 18.61 16.89
CA SER A 10 -25.96 18.23 16.50
C SER A 10 -25.61 16.96 17.27
N LEU A 11 -25.35 15.86 16.55
CA LEU A 11 -24.98 14.59 17.17
C LEU A 11 -23.51 14.71 17.54
N LEU A 12 -23.24 15.47 18.60
CA LEU A 12 -21.91 15.66 19.15
C LEU A 12 -21.49 14.34 19.79
N VAL A 13 -20.51 13.68 19.18
CA VAL A 13 -19.80 12.58 19.83
C VAL A 13 -18.72 13.22 20.69
N SER A 14 -18.61 12.78 21.94
CA SER A 14 -17.51 13.12 22.84
C SER A 14 -16.74 11.85 23.16
N LEU A 15 -15.41 11.91 23.18
CA LEU A 15 -14.58 10.82 23.71
C LEU A 15 -14.45 11.01 25.23
N PRO A 16 -14.47 9.93 26.02
CA PRO A 16 -14.32 10.03 27.47
C PRO A 16 -12.95 10.64 27.79
N ALA A 17 -12.94 11.61 28.71
CA ALA A 17 -11.70 12.13 29.28
C ALA A 17 -10.96 10.98 29.97
N SER A 18 -9.68 10.78 29.64
CA SER A 18 -8.82 9.93 30.45
C SER A 18 -8.79 10.53 31.86
N ALA A 19 -9.18 9.73 32.86
CA ALA A 19 -9.09 10.11 34.27
C ALA A 19 -7.61 10.27 34.67
N ILE A 20 -7.06 11.45 34.43
CA ILE A 20 -5.81 11.93 35.02
C ILE A 20 -6.20 13.20 35.78
N PRO A 21 -5.89 13.31 37.08
CA PRO A 21 -6.26 14.45 37.89
C PRO A 21 -5.69 15.74 37.27
N ILE A 22 -6.56 16.72 37.06
CA ILE A 22 -6.22 18.04 36.54
C ILE A 22 -5.53 18.80 37.67
N THR A 23 -4.20 18.88 37.63
CA THR A 23 -3.47 19.95 38.30
C THR A 23 -3.31 21.11 37.34
N GLU A 24 -3.77 22.28 37.75
CA GLU A 24 -3.61 23.57 37.05
C GLU A 24 -2.12 23.86 36.79
N LYS A 25 -1.64 23.45 35.61
CA LYS A 25 -0.47 23.97 34.90
C LYS A 25 -0.54 23.42 33.48
N GLY A 26 -0.35 24.31 32.50
CA GLY A 26 -0.71 24.12 31.10
C GLY A 26 -0.44 22.73 30.51
N GLN A 27 -1.42 22.24 29.74
CA GLN A 27 -1.35 21.00 28.98
C GLN A 27 -0.09 20.96 28.10
N LEU A 28 0.96 20.32 28.58
CA LEU A 28 2.03 19.80 27.74
C LEU A 28 1.45 18.62 26.97
N LYS A 29 1.02 18.87 25.73
CA LYS A 29 0.67 17.81 24.77
C LYS A 29 1.87 16.87 24.68
N GLU A 30 1.75 15.64 25.18
CA GLU A 30 2.81 14.64 25.05
C GLU A 30 3.08 14.38 23.56
N GLU A 31 4.21 14.88 23.04
CA GLU A 31 4.59 14.66 21.65
C GLU A 31 5.09 13.23 21.45
N LYS A 32 4.27 12.36 20.84
CA LYS A 32 4.75 11.03 20.43
C LYS A 32 5.48 11.13 19.10
N THR A 33 6.73 10.71 19.07
CA THR A 33 7.52 10.59 17.84
C THR A 33 7.27 9.24 17.18
N GLN A 34 6.70 9.25 15.97
CA GLN A 34 6.47 8.03 15.19
C GLN A 34 7.53 7.86 14.09
N LYS A 35 8.10 6.65 14.01
CA LYS A 35 8.99 6.24 12.91
C LYS A 35 8.16 5.76 11.72
N ILE A 36 8.30 6.42 10.59
CA ILE A 36 7.70 6.04 9.32
C ILE A 36 8.77 5.79 8.25
N CYS A 37 8.34 5.31 7.09
CA CYS A 37 9.19 5.11 5.92
C CYS A 37 8.82 6.14 4.85
N LYS A 38 9.80 6.91 4.38
CA LYS A 38 9.68 7.79 3.21
C LYS A 38 10.26 7.06 1.99
N LYS A 39 9.48 6.97 0.91
CA LYS A 39 9.89 6.36 -0.35
C LYS A 39 10.13 7.45 -1.38
N ILE A 40 11.37 7.59 -1.84
CA ILE A 40 11.81 8.66 -2.74
C ILE A 40 12.21 8.05 -4.08
N ARG A 41 11.81 8.69 -5.19
CA ARG A 41 12.26 8.30 -6.53
C ARG A 41 13.68 8.81 -6.75
N PHE A 42 14.54 7.97 -7.34
CA PHE A 42 15.88 8.39 -7.74
C PHE A 42 16.27 7.85 -9.12
N TYR A 43 17.34 8.40 -9.68
CA TYR A 43 17.90 8.04 -10.98
C TYR A 43 19.39 7.77 -10.82
N PRO A 44 19.85 6.51 -10.96
CA PRO A 44 21.26 6.20 -10.87
C PRO A 44 22.00 6.62 -12.15
N GLU A 45 23.22 7.14 -12.01
CA GLU A 45 24.12 7.33 -13.15
C GLU A 45 24.56 5.97 -13.72
N ASN A 46 24.90 5.02 -12.83
CA ASN A 46 25.25 3.64 -13.21
C ASN A 46 24.08 2.67 -13.00
N GLU A 47 23.07 2.71 -13.88
CA GLU A 47 21.91 1.82 -13.78
C GLU A 47 22.27 0.32 -13.87
N LEU A 48 23.30 -0.03 -14.67
CA LEU A 48 23.77 -1.41 -14.80
C LEU A 48 24.29 -1.96 -13.46
N GLY A 49 25.11 -1.18 -12.75
CA GLY A 49 25.64 -1.55 -11.44
C GLY A 49 24.53 -1.79 -10.41
N TYR A 50 23.48 -0.98 -10.42
CA TYR A 50 22.31 -1.19 -9.56
C TYR A 50 21.55 -2.49 -9.90
N HIS A 51 21.43 -2.85 -11.18
CA HIS A 51 20.87 -4.14 -11.59
C HIS A 51 21.74 -5.34 -11.20
N GLN A 52 23.06 -5.21 -11.31
CA GLN A 52 24.01 -6.21 -10.83
C GLN A 52 23.92 -6.37 -9.31
N MET A 53 23.78 -5.28 -8.55
CA MET A 53 23.59 -5.30 -7.10
C MET A 53 22.32 -6.03 -6.68
N LEU A 54 21.20 -5.82 -7.39
CA LEU A 54 19.97 -6.62 -7.16
C LEU A 54 20.20 -8.12 -7.39
N THR A 55 21.05 -8.47 -8.36
CA THR A 55 21.39 -9.86 -8.66
C THR A 55 22.28 -10.45 -7.58
N LEU A 56 23.29 -9.72 -7.12
CA LEU A 56 24.15 -10.10 -5.99
C LEU A 56 23.32 -10.34 -4.72
N TYR A 57 22.49 -9.38 -4.32
CA TYR A 57 21.64 -9.50 -3.13
C TYR A 57 20.70 -10.71 -3.23
N ARG A 58 20.08 -10.95 -4.39
CA ARG A 58 19.25 -12.13 -4.63
C ARG A 58 20.05 -13.43 -4.51
N ARG A 59 21.26 -13.48 -5.08
CA ARG A 59 22.14 -14.67 -5.03
C ARG A 59 22.53 -14.99 -3.59
N ALA A 60 23.04 -14.02 -2.85
CA ALA A 60 23.42 -14.17 -1.44
C ALA A 60 22.23 -14.59 -0.55
N TYR A 61 21.06 -13.98 -0.75
CA TYR A 61 19.84 -14.37 -0.05
C TYR A 61 19.46 -15.82 -0.36
N ASN A 62 19.49 -16.23 -1.63
CA ASN A 62 19.09 -17.58 -2.03
C ASN A 62 20.07 -18.65 -1.54
N LEU A 63 21.38 -18.39 -1.60
CA LEU A 63 22.40 -19.27 -0.99
C LEU A 63 22.15 -19.46 0.51
N SER A 64 21.80 -18.39 1.21
CA SER A 64 21.44 -18.48 2.63
C SER A 64 20.18 -19.33 2.85
N ILE A 65 19.16 -19.16 2.02
CA ILE A 65 17.91 -19.94 2.11
C ILE A 65 18.15 -21.43 1.85
N GLU A 66 19.02 -21.77 0.90
CA GLU A 66 19.43 -23.14 0.61
C GLU A 66 20.04 -23.80 1.86
N LYS A 67 21.01 -23.14 2.49
CA LYS A 67 21.61 -23.60 3.75
C LYS A 67 20.58 -23.77 4.87
N TYR A 68 19.62 -22.84 5.00
CA TYR A 68 18.54 -22.99 5.98
C TYR A 68 17.63 -24.18 5.70
N LYS A 69 17.36 -24.49 4.42
CA LYS A 69 16.55 -25.65 4.03
C LYS A 69 17.27 -26.97 4.28
N ASN A 70 18.59 -27.00 4.08
CA ASN A 70 19.44 -28.16 4.29
C ASN A 70 19.85 -28.37 5.77
N ASN A 71 19.33 -27.56 6.69
CA ASN A 71 19.69 -27.56 8.11
C ASN A 71 21.16 -27.24 8.43
N GLU A 72 21.92 -26.69 7.49
CA GLU A 72 23.34 -26.30 7.64
C GLU A 72 23.54 -25.02 8.50
N TYR A 73 22.47 -24.49 9.10
CA TYR A 73 22.51 -23.25 9.88
C TYR A 73 22.90 -23.46 11.35
N LYS A 74 23.04 -24.71 11.78
CA LYS A 74 23.54 -25.09 13.10
C LYS A 74 24.91 -25.75 12.98
N ASP A 75 25.76 -25.56 13.98
CA ASP A 75 26.99 -26.32 14.16
C ASP A 75 26.72 -27.64 14.90
N GLU A 76 27.78 -28.41 15.13
CA GLU A 76 27.76 -29.70 15.83
C GLU A 76 27.19 -29.57 17.26
N ASN A 77 27.37 -28.39 17.88
CA ASN A 77 26.85 -28.06 19.21
C ASN A 77 25.41 -27.52 19.18
N GLY A 78 24.78 -27.45 18.01
CA GLY A 78 23.42 -26.95 17.82
C GLY A 78 23.28 -25.42 17.87
N LEU A 79 24.39 -24.68 17.95
CA LEU A 79 24.42 -23.21 17.95
C LEU A 79 24.27 -22.66 16.53
N TRP A 80 23.78 -21.42 16.43
CA TRP A 80 23.56 -20.80 15.13
C TRP A 80 24.88 -20.41 14.46
N ARG A 81 25.17 -21.00 13.31
CA ARG A 81 26.31 -20.62 12.47
C ARG A 81 26.15 -19.22 11.88
N ASP A 82 27.27 -18.53 11.72
CA ASP A 82 27.33 -17.29 10.94
C ASP A 82 27.65 -17.58 9.48
N LEU A 83 26.60 -17.64 8.66
CA LEU A 83 26.71 -17.92 7.23
C LEU A 83 27.35 -16.78 6.41
N ARG A 84 27.60 -15.60 7.01
CA ARG A 84 28.08 -14.43 6.27
C ARG A 84 29.44 -14.64 5.61
N LYS A 85 30.39 -15.27 6.31
CA LYS A 85 31.75 -15.47 5.79
C LYS A 85 31.74 -16.35 4.53
N GLU A 86 31.09 -17.50 4.63
CA GLU A 86 30.97 -18.46 3.54
C GLU A 86 30.23 -17.87 2.32
N VAL A 87 29.07 -17.24 2.56
CA VAL A 87 28.29 -16.64 1.46
C VAL A 87 29.02 -15.48 0.79
N ARG A 88 29.79 -14.67 1.55
CA ARG A 88 30.65 -13.62 0.96
C ARG A 88 31.69 -14.21 0.05
N PHE A 89 32.44 -15.21 0.51
CA PHE A 89 33.51 -15.84 -0.25
C PHE A 89 32.98 -16.32 -1.61
N GLN A 90 31.92 -17.13 -1.60
CA GLN A 90 31.29 -17.64 -2.82
C GLN A 90 30.76 -16.51 -3.74
N CYS A 91 30.08 -15.52 -3.17
CA CYS A 91 29.56 -14.40 -3.97
C CYS A 91 30.68 -13.56 -4.58
N GLU A 92 31.79 -13.37 -3.86
CA GLU A 92 32.92 -12.58 -4.31
C GLU A 92 33.62 -13.24 -5.49
N GLU A 93 33.93 -14.53 -5.40
CA GLU A 93 34.47 -15.31 -6.51
C GLU A 93 33.55 -15.28 -7.74
N GLU A 94 32.25 -15.51 -7.53
CA GLU A 94 31.26 -15.47 -8.62
C GLU A 94 31.19 -14.10 -9.31
N GLN A 95 31.33 -12.98 -8.58
CA GLN A 95 31.31 -11.65 -9.19
C GLN A 95 32.63 -11.29 -9.85
N LYS A 96 33.79 -11.71 -9.29
CA LYS A 96 35.10 -11.54 -9.91
C LYS A 96 35.14 -12.22 -11.28
N ASN A 97 34.69 -13.47 -11.36
CA ASN A 97 34.64 -14.24 -12.61
C ASN A 97 33.72 -13.61 -13.68
N LYS A 98 32.71 -12.85 -13.26
CA LYS A 98 31.75 -12.17 -14.16
C LYS A 98 32.11 -10.71 -14.43
N ASN A 99 33.20 -10.20 -13.85
CA ASN A 99 33.54 -8.78 -13.82
C ASN A 99 32.32 -7.89 -13.44
N SER A 100 31.67 -8.23 -12.32
CA SER A 100 30.43 -7.59 -11.87
C SER A 100 30.59 -6.89 -10.53
N VAL A 101 29.67 -5.96 -10.21
CA VAL A 101 29.73 -5.21 -8.95
C VAL A 101 29.64 -6.14 -7.73
N TYR A 102 30.56 -5.96 -6.80
CA TYR A 102 30.59 -6.62 -5.50
C TYR A 102 30.54 -5.61 -4.35
N ASN A 103 29.77 -5.94 -3.30
CA ASN A 103 29.74 -5.18 -2.05
C ASN A 103 29.44 -6.13 -0.89
N SER A 104 30.42 -6.29 0.02
CA SER A 104 30.36 -7.22 1.15
C SER A 104 29.25 -6.87 2.15
N ASN A 105 28.94 -5.59 2.36
CA ASN A 105 27.86 -5.15 3.25
C ASN A 105 26.49 -5.55 2.69
N VAL A 106 26.27 -5.39 1.39
CA VAL A 106 25.01 -5.81 0.74
C VAL A 106 24.84 -7.34 0.83
N VAL A 107 25.93 -8.11 0.69
CA VAL A 107 25.90 -9.57 0.92
C VAL A 107 25.51 -9.90 2.36
N ASN A 108 26.08 -9.22 3.35
CA ASN A 108 25.72 -9.41 4.76
C ASN A 108 24.24 -9.17 5.01
N GLU A 109 23.72 -8.05 4.52
CA GLU A 109 22.32 -7.69 4.67
C GLU A 109 21.40 -8.74 4.02
N ALA A 110 21.81 -9.33 2.89
CA ALA A 110 21.07 -10.42 2.26
C ALA A 110 21.01 -11.67 3.17
N VAL A 111 22.12 -12.06 3.79
CA VAL A 111 22.19 -13.20 4.73
C VAL A 111 21.34 -12.92 5.97
N LEU A 112 21.44 -11.71 6.54
CA LEU A 112 20.65 -11.29 7.70
C LEU A 112 19.15 -11.25 7.38
N SER A 113 18.79 -10.77 6.18
CA SER A 113 17.42 -10.78 5.68
C SER A 113 16.87 -12.21 5.57
N ALA A 114 17.66 -13.16 5.05
CA ALA A 114 17.28 -14.57 5.00
C ALA A 114 17.12 -15.17 6.40
N LYS A 115 18.06 -14.88 7.32
CA LYS A 115 17.98 -15.30 8.73
C LYS A 115 16.70 -14.79 9.41
N LYS A 116 16.34 -13.52 9.18
CA LYS A 116 15.12 -12.90 9.72
C LYS A 116 13.86 -13.59 9.18
N SER A 117 13.80 -13.83 7.87
CA SER A 117 12.70 -14.57 7.24
C SER A 117 12.54 -15.97 7.83
N PHE A 118 13.65 -16.68 8.03
CA PHE A 118 13.63 -18.02 8.61
C PHE A 118 13.16 -18.04 10.06
N LYS A 119 13.71 -17.16 10.91
CA LYS A 119 13.24 -17.01 12.31
C LYS A 119 11.74 -16.67 12.39
N ALA A 120 11.25 -15.81 11.49
CA ALA A 120 9.83 -15.46 11.44
C ALA A 120 8.95 -16.68 11.10
N ILE A 121 9.37 -17.50 10.12
CA ILE A 121 8.68 -18.74 9.76
C ILE A 121 8.70 -19.74 10.92
N LEU A 122 9.84 -19.93 11.59
CA LEU A 122 9.93 -20.80 12.76
C LEU A 122 8.95 -20.35 13.86
N LYS A 123 8.92 -19.05 14.17
CA LYS A 123 8.00 -18.48 15.18
C LYS A 123 6.53 -18.67 14.79
N TYR A 124 6.21 -18.48 13.51
CA TYR A 124 4.86 -18.69 12.99
C TYR A 124 4.44 -20.17 13.06
N ASN A 125 5.30 -21.07 12.59
CA ASN A 125 5.03 -22.51 12.56
C ASN A 125 4.93 -23.13 13.95
N LYS A 126 5.67 -22.60 14.95
CA LYS A 126 5.52 -23.01 16.36
C LYS A 126 4.10 -22.78 16.90
N LYS A 127 3.38 -21.77 16.40
CA LYS A 127 2.01 -21.45 16.83
C LYS A 127 0.93 -22.26 16.10
N ILE A 128 1.30 -22.95 15.02
CA ILE A 128 0.34 -23.69 14.19
C ILE A 128 0.38 -25.17 14.54
N LYS A 129 -0.77 -25.66 15.01
CA LYS A 129 -1.00 -27.09 15.29
C LYS A 129 -1.18 -27.90 13.99
N ASP A 130 -1.80 -27.32 12.97
CA ASP A 130 -2.07 -27.97 11.68
C ASP A 130 -0.85 -27.91 10.74
N ASN A 131 -0.18 -29.05 10.54
CA ASN A 131 0.99 -29.16 9.68
C ASN A 131 0.75 -28.69 8.24
N LYS A 132 -0.48 -28.80 7.70
CA LYS A 132 -0.81 -28.36 6.32
C LYS A 132 -0.83 -26.83 6.16
N LYS A 133 -0.88 -26.08 7.26
CA LYS A 133 -0.89 -24.60 7.27
C LYS A 133 0.48 -23.98 7.58
N ARG A 134 1.52 -24.80 7.73
CA ARG A 134 2.87 -24.30 8.00
C ARG A 134 3.44 -23.53 6.81
N ALA A 135 4.09 -22.41 7.10
CA ALA A 135 4.78 -21.61 6.11
C ALA A 135 6.10 -22.26 5.73
N THR A 136 6.50 -22.08 4.46
CA THR A 136 7.76 -22.61 3.91
C THR A 136 8.68 -21.49 3.44
N LEU A 137 9.99 -21.73 3.51
CA LEU A 137 11.00 -20.83 2.99
C LEU A 137 10.98 -20.78 1.46
N LYS A 138 11.00 -19.58 0.89
CA LYS A 138 11.01 -19.35 -0.56
C LYS A 138 12.25 -18.60 -1.00
N PHE A 139 12.78 -19.02 -2.14
CA PHE A 139 13.81 -18.29 -2.86
C PHE A 139 13.24 -17.00 -3.46
N LYS A 140 14.07 -15.96 -3.56
CA LYS A 140 13.76 -14.77 -4.34
C LYS A 140 13.89 -15.08 -5.83
N SER A 141 12.85 -14.78 -6.60
CA SER A 141 12.80 -14.98 -8.05
C SER A 141 13.28 -13.75 -8.81
N ARG A 142 13.99 -13.96 -9.92
CA ARG A 142 14.33 -12.91 -10.90
C ARG A 142 13.10 -12.42 -11.67
N LYS A 143 12.05 -13.24 -11.78
CA LYS A 143 10.80 -12.90 -12.49
C LYS A 143 9.87 -12.01 -11.66
N ASN A 144 10.21 -11.72 -10.40
CA ASN A 144 9.41 -10.85 -9.58
C ASN A 144 9.43 -9.40 -10.12
N PRO A 145 8.26 -8.75 -10.27
CA PRO A 145 8.18 -7.39 -10.83
C PRO A 145 8.83 -6.34 -9.92
N ILE A 146 8.96 -6.65 -8.63
CA ILE A 146 9.62 -5.83 -7.62
C ILE A 146 10.85 -6.59 -7.15
N SER A 147 12.00 -5.94 -7.22
CA SER A 147 13.27 -6.44 -6.69
C SER A 147 13.88 -5.38 -5.79
N SER A 148 14.52 -5.79 -4.71
CA SER A 148 15.16 -4.86 -3.78
C SER A 148 16.42 -5.44 -3.16
N PHE A 149 17.28 -4.54 -2.72
CA PHE A 149 18.43 -4.83 -1.86
C PHE A 149 18.49 -3.82 -0.72
N ILE A 150 19.19 -4.18 0.35
CA ILE A 150 19.32 -3.36 1.55
C ILE A 150 20.74 -2.81 1.59
N ILE A 151 20.86 -1.56 1.98
CA ILE A 151 22.12 -0.94 2.39
C ILE A 151 22.01 -0.66 3.88
N ASP A 152 23.02 -1.07 4.63
CA ASP A 152 23.06 -1.02 6.09
C ASP A 152 23.10 0.41 6.64
N ARG A 153 23.77 1.33 5.92
CA ARG A 153 23.94 2.72 6.35
C ARG A 153 23.86 3.70 5.19
N MET A 154 22.91 4.63 5.25
CA MET A 154 22.85 5.77 4.34
C MET A 154 24.02 6.74 4.63
N PRO A 155 24.90 7.03 3.66
CA PRO A 155 26.04 7.93 3.89
C PRO A 155 25.64 9.41 3.88
N LYS A 156 26.48 10.26 4.50
CA LYS A 156 26.29 11.73 4.53
C LYS A 156 26.21 12.35 3.13
N GLY A 157 26.98 11.82 2.17
CA GLY A 157 26.96 12.26 0.77
C GLY A 157 25.74 11.80 -0.03
N LEU A 158 24.74 11.19 0.61
CA LEU A 158 23.46 10.76 0.03
C LEU A 158 23.52 9.81 -1.19
N ASN A 159 24.70 9.27 -1.48
CA ASN A 159 24.94 8.31 -2.55
C ASN A 159 25.14 6.91 -1.93
N PRO A 160 24.17 5.99 -2.02
CA PRO A 160 24.12 4.82 -1.15
C PRO A 160 25.35 3.92 -1.18
N ALA A 161 26.04 3.82 -2.33
CA ALA A 161 27.33 3.13 -2.43
C ALA A 161 28.21 3.75 -3.52
N LEU A 162 28.63 5.01 -3.31
CA LEU A 162 29.32 5.85 -4.31
C LEU A 162 30.45 5.14 -5.07
N LYS A 163 31.36 4.46 -4.36
CA LYS A 163 32.52 3.77 -4.98
C LYS A 163 32.11 2.63 -5.93
N THR A 164 31.06 1.89 -5.58
CA THR A 164 30.63 0.69 -6.33
C THR A 164 29.50 0.97 -7.33
N LEU A 165 28.66 1.96 -7.05
CA LEU A 165 27.41 2.22 -7.77
C LEU A 165 27.30 3.62 -8.37
N GLY A 166 28.30 4.49 -8.17
CA GLY A 166 28.28 5.86 -8.68
C GLY A 166 27.27 6.77 -7.96
N LYS A 167 27.01 7.93 -8.55
CA LYS A 167 26.08 8.92 -7.97
C LYS A 167 24.64 8.61 -8.34
N ILE A 168 23.73 9.19 -7.58
CA ILE A 168 22.29 9.18 -7.86
C ILE A 168 21.72 10.60 -7.86
N PHE A 169 20.72 10.81 -8.71
CA PHE A 169 19.88 12.00 -8.67
C PHE A 169 18.58 11.70 -7.89
N LEU A 170 18.32 12.44 -6.83
CA LEU A 170 17.13 12.31 -5.98
C LEU A 170 16.04 13.29 -6.42
N THR A 171 14.79 12.82 -6.45
CA THR A 171 13.64 13.70 -6.76
C THR A 171 13.14 14.51 -5.57
N GLU A 172 13.50 14.08 -4.35
CA GLU A 172 13.11 14.73 -3.10
C GLU A 172 14.27 14.64 -2.10
N SER A 173 14.27 15.55 -1.13
CA SER A 173 15.24 15.52 -0.04
C SER A 173 15.10 14.26 0.84
N ILE A 174 16.25 13.76 1.28
CA ILE A 174 16.35 12.71 2.30
C ILE A 174 16.34 13.36 3.68
N PRO A 175 15.52 12.87 4.63
CA PRO A 175 15.52 13.37 6.01
C PRO A 175 16.87 13.16 6.69
N ASN A 176 17.35 14.14 7.47
CA ASN A 176 18.64 14.07 8.15
C ASN A 176 18.74 12.85 9.09
N GLU A 177 17.63 12.48 9.73
CA GLU A 177 17.55 11.33 10.63
C GLU A 177 17.72 9.96 9.92
N ALA A 178 17.68 9.93 8.59
CA ALA A 178 17.96 8.72 7.81
C ALA A 178 19.47 8.45 7.68
N ILE A 179 20.32 9.45 7.86
CA ILE A 179 21.78 9.30 7.73
C ILE A 179 22.28 8.32 8.79
N GLY A 180 23.13 7.38 8.37
CA GLY A 180 23.65 6.30 9.22
C GLY A 180 22.63 5.19 9.53
N LYS A 181 21.41 5.25 8.99
CA LYS A 181 20.39 4.19 9.12
C LYS A 181 20.31 3.35 7.85
N SER A 182 19.76 2.14 7.99
CA SER A 182 19.54 1.25 6.86
C SER A 182 18.52 1.83 5.89
N CYS A 183 18.76 1.68 4.59
CA CYS A 183 17.82 2.04 3.54
C CYS A 183 17.56 0.86 2.61
N ILE A 184 16.38 0.83 2.00
CA ILE A 184 16.00 -0.21 1.04
C ILE A 184 15.95 0.41 -0.35
N ILE A 185 16.75 -0.14 -1.27
CA ILE A 185 16.74 0.22 -2.68
C ILE A 185 15.81 -0.74 -3.41
N THR A 186 14.79 -0.21 -4.09
CA THR A 186 13.77 -0.99 -4.79
C THR A 186 13.70 -0.61 -6.26
N TYR A 187 13.72 -1.62 -7.12
CA TYR A 187 13.37 -1.49 -8.54
C TYR A 187 11.98 -2.07 -8.78
N ASN A 188 11.11 -1.28 -9.41
CA ASN A 188 9.75 -1.67 -9.76
C ASN A 188 9.37 -1.05 -11.12
N LYS A 189 9.06 -1.90 -12.11
CA LYS A 189 8.54 -1.48 -13.43
C LYS A 189 9.37 -0.35 -14.11
N GLY A 190 10.70 -0.44 -14.11
CA GLY A 190 11.56 0.59 -14.72
C GLY A 190 11.84 1.80 -13.84
N ARG A 191 11.54 1.70 -12.54
CA ARG A 191 11.73 2.80 -11.59
C ARG A 191 12.47 2.32 -10.33
N TRP A 192 13.51 3.05 -9.99
CA TRP A 192 14.28 3.01 -8.76
C TRP A 192 13.71 3.90 -7.66
N PHE A 193 13.62 3.35 -6.46
CA PHE A 193 13.18 4.04 -5.26
C PHE A 193 14.12 3.74 -4.10
N ILE A 194 14.37 4.74 -3.28
CA ILE A 194 15.07 4.60 -2.01
C ILE A 194 14.07 4.80 -0.87
N GLN A 195 14.05 3.86 0.05
CA GLN A 195 13.18 3.87 1.22
C GLN A 195 14.04 4.16 2.44
N VAL A 196 13.76 5.29 3.09
CA VAL A 196 14.51 5.80 4.23
C VAL A 196 13.59 6.01 5.43
N GLN A 197 14.15 5.95 6.63
CA GLN A 197 13.40 6.27 7.84
C GLN A 197 13.11 7.78 7.88
N LYS A 198 11.90 8.15 8.29
CA LYS A 198 11.52 9.52 8.63
C LYS A 198 10.83 9.53 9.99
N GLN A 199 11.08 10.54 10.80
CA GLN A 199 10.37 10.76 12.05
C GLN A 199 9.29 11.82 11.85
N ILE A 200 8.15 11.62 12.51
CA ILE A 200 7.03 12.58 12.51
C ILE A 200 6.55 12.70 13.95
N GLN A 201 6.38 13.94 14.42
CA GLN A 201 5.71 14.25 15.67
C GLN A 201 4.19 14.14 15.46
N THR A 202 3.52 13.44 16.35
CA THR A 202 2.07 13.29 16.33
C THR A 202 1.48 13.85 17.62
N SER A 203 0.49 14.73 17.52
CA SER A 203 -0.34 15.15 18.66
C SER A 203 -1.31 14.03 19.01
N THR A 204 -1.34 13.61 20.29
CA THR A 204 -2.03 12.36 20.67
C THR A 204 -3.36 12.50 21.39
N GLU A 205 -3.90 13.71 21.56
CA GLU A 205 -5.18 13.85 22.25
C GLU A 205 -6.16 14.73 21.49
N ILE A 206 -7.26 14.10 21.08
CA ILE A 206 -8.48 14.76 20.63
C ILE A 206 -9.35 14.89 21.89
N GLN A 207 -9.48 16.11 22.42
CA GLN A 207 -10.33 16.42 23.57
C GLN A 207 -11.54 17.24 23.10
N GLY A 208 -12.73 16.96 23.63
CA GLY A 208 -13.96 17.69 23.32
C GLY A 208 -14.80 17.07 22.19
N SER A 209 -15.54 17.91 21.47
CA SER A 209 -16.39 17.50 20.35
C SER A 209 -15.56 16.94 19.20
N VAL A 210 -15.87 15.72 18.75
CA VAL A 210 -15.15 15.10 17.64
C VAL A 210 -15.87 15.31 16.31
N GLU A 211 -15.11 15.60 15.26
CA GLU A 211 -15.63 15.64 13.91
C GLU A 211 -15.59 14.24 13.29
N CYS A 212 -16.76 13.71 12.96
CA CYS A 212 -16.91 12.37 12.39
C CYS A 212 -17.19 12.43 10.88
N ILE A 213 -16.68 11.45 10.13
CA ILE A 213 -17.07 11.24 8.74
C ILE A 213 -17.21 9.75 8.40
N ALA A 214 -18.22 9.41 7.61
CA ALA A 214 -18.38 8.06 7.06
C ALA A 214 -18.00 8.00 5.59
N ILE A 215 -17.37 6.89 5.18
CA ILE A 215 -16.96 6.65 3.80
C ILE A 215 -17.82 5.52 3.22
N ASP A 216 -18.40 5.73 2.05
CA ASP A 216 -19.01 4.70 1.21
C ASP A 216 -18.17 4.49 -0.07
N PRO A 217 -17.36 3.42 -0.15
CA PRO A 217 -16.52 3.15 -1.30
C PRO A 217 -17.30 2.57 -2.47
N GLY A 218 -17.04 3.06 -3.68
CA GLY A 218 -17.75 2.64 -4.89
C GLY A 218 -16.84 2.47 -6.11
N VAL A 219 -17.45 2.05 -7.22
CA VAL A 219 -16.74 1.85 -8.51
C VAL A 219 -16.88 3.04 -9.45
N ARG A 220 -18.09 3.62 -9.49
CA ARG A 220 -18.40 4.78 -10.32
C ARG A 220 -17.78 6.02 -9.67
N THR A 221 -18.19 6.28 -8.45
CA THR A 221 -17.53 7.19 -7.51
C THR A 221 -16.62 6.35 -6.65
N PHE A 222 -15.33 6.67 -6.61
CA PHE A 222 -14.37 5.89 -5.82
C PHE A 222 -14.73 5.88 -4.33
N ALA A 223 -15.11 7.03 -3.79
CA ALA A 223 -15.60 7.14 -2.42
C ALA A 223 -16.57 8.32 -2.31
N THR A 224 -17.72 8.09 -1.68
CA THR A 224 -18.62 9.14 -1.22
C THR A 224 -18.47 9.24 0.29
N CYS A 225 -18.09 10.42 0.79
CA CYS A 225 -17.92 10.62 2.22
C CYS A 225 -19.00 11.57 2.75
N TYR A 226 -19.55 11.26 3.92
CA TYR A 226 -20.65 12.02 4.52
C TYR A 226 -20.30 12.41 5.95
N SER A 227 -20.43 13.71 6.25
CA SER A 227 -20.46 14.27 7.59
C SER A 227 -21.76 15.06 7.78
N GLN A 228 -21.99 15.59 8.98
CA GLN A 228 -23.15 16.48 9.21
C GLN A 228 -23.03 17.83 8.48
N LYS A 229 -21.82 18.22 8.11
CA LYS A 229 -21.52 19.53 7.50
C LYS A 229 -21.50 19.47 5.98
N GLU A 230 -20.99 18.37 5.42
CA GLU A 230 -20.73 18.28 4.00
C GLU A 230 -20.76 16.85 3.45
N VAL A 231 -20.74 16.77 2.12
CA VAL A 231 -20.59 15.53 1.35
C VAL A 231 -19.39 15.67 0.42
N ILE A 232 -18.44 14.75 0.52
CA ILE A 232 -17.24 14.71 -0.32
C ILE A 232 -17.41 13.60 -1.35
N ILE A 233 -17.48 13.96 -2.63
CA ILE A 233 -17.55 13.01 -3.76
C ILE A 233 -16.16 12.90 -4.36
N ALA A 234 -15.49 11.77 -4.14
CA ALA A 234 -14.13 11.56 -4.60
C ALA A 234 -14.06 10.56 -5.75
N GLY A 235 -13.38 10.96 -6.83
CA GLY A 235 -13.09 10.10 -7.98
C GLY A 235 -14.33 9.67 -8.77
N ASP A 236 -15.35 10.53 -8.92
CA ASP A 236 -16.47 10.25 -9.82
C ASP A 236 -15.99 10.03 -11.25
N GLN A 237 -16.47 8.94 -11.86
CA GLN A 237 -16.09 8.42 -13.18
C GLN A 237 -14.59 8.21 -13.40
N PHE A 238 -13.74 8.31 -12.38
CA PHE A 238 -12.28 8.22 -12.49
C PHE A 238 -11.82 6.92 -13.18
N SER A 239 -12.43 5.79 -12.82
CA SER A 239 -12.11 4.51 -13.46
C SER A 239 -12.44 4.49 -14.95
N LYS A 240 -13.55 5.12 -15.36
CA LYS A 240 -14.04 5.13 -16.74
C LYS A 240 -13.28 6.14 -17.59
N ASP A 241 -13.06 7.34 -17.08
CA ASP A 241 -12.58 8.44 -17.90
C ASP A 241 -11.05 8.52 -17.88
N ILE A 242 -10.41 8.12 -16.79
CA ILE A 242 -8.96 8.22 -16.61
C ILE A 242 -8.28 6.85 -16.75
N LEU A 243 -8.73 5.83 -16.03
CA LEU A 243 -8.04 4.54 -15.99
C LEU A 243 -8.30 3.69 -17.24
N LEU A 244 -9.54 3.61 -17.71
CA LEU A 244 -9.91 2.76 -18.85
C LEU A 244 -9.15 3.09 -20.14
N PRO A 245 -8.93 4.38 -20.54
CA PRO A 245 -8.11 4.69 -21.70
C PRO A 245 -6.66 4.18 -21.57
N LEU A 246 -6.08 4.23 -20.37
CA LEU A 246 -4.73 3.71 -20.12
C LEU A 246 -4.70 2.19 -20.23
N VAL A 247 -5.69 1.50 -19.65
CA VAL A 247 -5.81 0.04 -19.73
C VAL A 247 -5.96 -0.41 -21.18
N LYS A 248 -6.82 0.24 -21.98
CA LYS A 248 -6.96 -0.05 -23.43
C LYS A 248 -5.64 0.10 -24.18
N LYS A 249 -4.84 1.12 -23.87
CA LYS A 249 -3.50 1.30 -24.48
C LYS A 249 -2.53 0.18 -24.05
N VAL A 250 -2.57 -0.23 -22.79
CA VAL A 250 -1.77 -1.38 -22.30
C VAL A 250 -2.17 -2.67 -23.00
N ASP A 251 -3.47 -2.96 -23.16
CA ASP A 251 -3.95 -4.16 -23.84
C ASP A 251 -3.48 -4.24 -25.29
N LYS A 252 -3.53 -3.12 -26.03
CA LYS A 252 -2.99 -3.04 -27.40
C LYS A 252 -1.49 -3.36 -27.44
N LEU A 253 -0.71 -2.83 -26.49
CA LEU A 253 0.74 -3.10 -26.42
C LEU A 253 1.04 -4.54 -26.02
N LEU A 254 0.28 -5.11 -25.09
CA LEU A 254 0.39 -6.51 -24.71
C LEU A 254 0.08 -7.44 -25.89
N SER A 255 -0.93 -7.12 -26.70
CA SER A 255 -1.22 -7.86 -27.93
C SER A 255 -0.04 -7.78 -28.93
N LYS A 256 0.51 -6.57 -29.15
CA LYS A 256 1.71 -6.41 -30.00
C LYS A 256 2.91 -7.19 -29.47
N LYS A 257 3.11 -7.19 -28.15
CA LYS A 257 4.18 -7.95 -27.48
C LYS A 257 3.97 -9.46 -27.68
N LYS A 258 2.73 -9.95 -27.54
CA LYS A 258 2.43 -11.36 -27.75
C LYS A 258 2.65 -11.80 -29.20
N LYS A 259 2.28 -10.96 -30.17
CA LYS A 259 2.58 -11.19 -31.60
C LYS A 259 4.09 -11.25 -31.85
N LEU A 260 4.86 -10.38 -31.21
CA LEU A 260 6.33 -10.43 -31.27
C LEU A 260 6.86 -11.75 -30.71
N GLU A 261 6.42 -12.18 -29.52
CA GLU A 261 6.82 -13.46 -28.90
C GLU A 261 6.57 -14.66 -29.83
N ASN A 262 5.51 -14.64 -30.63
CA ASN A 262 5.20 -15.71 -31.57
C ASN A 262 6.19 -15.81 -32.76
N ILE A 263 6.98 -14.77 -33.04
CA ILE A 263 8.00 -14.76 -34.10
C ILE A 263 9.21 -15.64 -33.70
N LYS A 264 9.43 -15.89 -32.40
CA LYS A 264 10.48 -16.77 -31.86
C LYS A 264 11.91 -16.47 -32.35
N GLN A 265 12.26 -15.19 -32.51
CA GLN A 265 13.61 -14.75 -32.92
C GLN A 265 14.37 -14.09 -31.75
N GLU A 266 14.35 -14.74 -30.58
CA GLU A 266 14.85 -14.17 -29.32
C GLU A 266 16.33 -13.82 -29.35
N ASP A 267 17.12 -14.48 -30.20
CA ASP A 267 18.56 -14.26 -30.32
C ASP A 267 18.92 -12.96 -31.04
N LYS A 268 18.05 -12.50 -31.96
CA LYS A 268 18.33 -11.34 -32.82
C LYS A 268 18.27 -10.02 -32.04
N GLN A 269 19.23 -9.13 -32.30
CA GLN A 269 19.33 -7.84 -31.61
C GLN A 269 18.08 -6.96 -31.79
N TRP A 270 17.57 -6.84 -33.02
CA TRP A 270 16.36 -6.07 -33.31
C TRP A 270 15.14 -6.57 -32.52
N TYR A 271 15.05 -7.89 -32.28
CA TYR A 271 13.96 -8.50 -31.52
C TYR A 271 14.07 -8.10 -30.04
N LYS A 272 15.26 -8.23 -29.45
CA LYS A 272 15.54 -7.84 -28.06
C LYS A 272 15.22 -6.36 -27.83
N ASP A 273 15.61 -5.51 -28.77
CA ASP A 273 15.35 -4.07 -28.72
C ASP A 273 13.87 -3.73 -28.82
N ARG A 274 13.15 -4.36 -29.76
CA ARG A 274 11.71 -4.17 -29.93
C ARG A 274 10.93 -4.67 -28.71
N TYR A 275 11.30 -5.83 -28.16
CA TYR A 275 10.70 -6.39 -26.95
C TYR A 275 10.90 -5.45 -25.77
N ARG A 276 12.14 -4.98 -25.56
CA ARG A 276 12.50 -4.02 -24.51
C ARG A 276 11.73 -2.70 -24.66
N ASN A 277 11.57 -2.18 -25.87
CA ASN A 277 10.79 -0.97 -26.14
C ASN A 277 9.31 -1.14 -25.75
N LEU A 278 8.70 -2.24 -26.18
CA LEU A 278 7.31 -2.56 -25.82
C LEU A 278 7.14 -2.70 -24.31
N GLU A 279 8.05 -3.42 -23.65
CA GLU A 279 8.04 -3.61 -22.20
C GLU A 279 8.17 -2.27 -21.46
N LYS A 280 9.09 -1.39 -21.89
CA LYS A 280 9.23 -0.03 -21.36
C LYS A 280 7.93 0.78 -21.49
N LYS A 281 7.28 0.75 -22.67
CA LYS A 281 6.00 1.45 -22.91
C LYS A 281 4.87 0.90 -22.04
N ILE A 282 4.75 -0.42 -21.94
CA ILE A 282 3.76 -1.09 -21.08
C ILE A 282 3.98 -0.67 -19.62
N ASN A 283 5.23 -0.73 -19.14
CA ASN A 283 5.56 -0.38 -17.77
C ASN A 283 5.30 1.10 -17.47
N LYS A 284 5.61 2.02 -18.41
CA LYS A 284 5.29 3.45 -18.28
C LYS A 284 3.79 3.68 -18.08
N LEU A 285 2.94 3.03 -18.87
CA LEU A 285 1.48 3.17 -18.74
C LEU A 285 0.94 2.53 -17.46
N LYS A 286 1.44 1.33 -17.09
CA LYS A 286 1.07 0.68 -15.83
C LYS A 286 1.45 1.54 -14.63
N CYS A 287 2.64 2.15 -14.65
CA CYS A 287 3.05 3.04 -13.59
C CYS A 287 2.21 4.31 -13.56
N LYS A 288 1.90 4.92 -14.71
CA LYS A 288 1.00 6.09 -14.76
C LYS A 288 -0.36 5.77 -14.13
N LYS A 289 -0.92 4.59 -14.42
CA LYS A 289 -2.15 4.11 -13.79
C LYS A 289 -1.99 4.03 -12.27
N ASP A 290 -0.94 3.36 -11.80
CA ASP A 290 -0.68 3.17 -10.37
C ASP A 290 -0.45 4.52 -9.66
N ASP A 291 0.27 5.47 -10.28
CA ASP A 291 0.55 6.80 -9.73
C ASP A 291 -0.75 7.62 -9.59
N LEU A 292 -1.65 7.56 -10.57
CA LEU A 292 -2.95 8.26 -10.54
C LEU A 292 -3.85 7.72 -9.41
N ILE A 293 -3.88 6.40 -9.23
CA ILE A 293 -4.63 5.77 -8.13
C ILE A 293 -4.00 6.14 -6.78
N LEU A 294 -2.67 6.12 -6.71
CA LEU A 294 -1.93 6.49 -5.52
C LEU A 294 -2.22 7.95 -5.12
N ASP A 295 -2.14 8.88 -6.07
CA ASP A 295 -2.47 10.30 -5.85
C ASP A 295 -3.91 10.48 -5.34
N LEU A 296 -4.89 9.82 -5.97
CA LEU A 296 -6.29 9.82 -5.50
C LEU A 296 -6.38 9.34 -4.04
N HIS A 297 -5.73 8.22 -3.70
CA HIS A 297 -5.75 7.66 -2.35
C HIS A 297 -5.10 8.61 -1.33
N HIS A 298 -3.97 9.21 -1.66
CA HIS A 298 -3.26 10.13 -0.79
C HIS A 298 -4.03 11.43 -0.56
N ARG A 299 -4.61 12.03 -1.61
CA ARG A 299 -5.41 13.26 -1.50
C ARG A 299 -6.62 13.06 -0.60
N ILE A 300 -7.40 12.02 -0.87
CA ILE A 300 -8.59 11.72 -0.04
C ILE A 300 -8.17 11.40 1.39
N SER A 301 -7.14 10.56 1.59
CA SER A 301 -6.70 10.22 2.94
C SER A 301 -6.24 11.46 3.71
N TYR A 302 -5.52 12.37 3.05
CA TYR A 302 -5.04 13.61 3.66
C TYR A 302 -6.20 14.56 3.99
N GLU A 303 -7.14 14.75 3.06
CA GLU A 303 -8.34 15.57 3.27
C GLU A 303 -9.10 15.10 4.52
N LEU A 304 -9.36 13.79 4.59
CA LEU A 304 -10.14 13.20 5.68
C LEU A 304 -9.44 13.32 7.04
N VAL A 305 -8.14 13.03 7.12
CA VAL A 305 -7.43 13.12 8.41
C VAL A 305 -7.07 14.55 8.81
N SER A 306 -7.15 15.51 7.90
CA SER A 306 -6.91 16.92 8.21
C SER A 306 -8.15 17.57 8.82
N ASN A 307 -9.34 17.18 8.35
CA ASN A 307 -10.60 17.81 8.74
C ASN A 307 -11.43 17.01 9.75
N TYR A 308 -11.15 15.71 9.93
CA TYR A 308 -11.96 14.82 10.77
C TYR A 308 -11.12 14.03 11.77
N ASP A 309 -11.73 13.75 12.93
CA ASP A 309 -11.11 13.06 14.06
C ASP A 309 -11.40 11.56 14.05
N VAL A 310 -12.63 11.20 13.68
CA VAL A 310 -13.10 9.82 13.62
C VAL A 310 -13.61 9.52 12.21
N ILE A 311 -13.04 8.49 11.59
CA ILE A 311 -13.36 8.07 10.23
C ILE A 311 -13.98 6.67 10.26
N PHE A 312 -15.25 6.57 9.88
CA PHE A 312 -15.98 5.31 9.73
C PHE A 312 -15.65 4.70 8.37
N LEU A 313 -14.89 3.61 8.38
CA LEU A 313 -14.39 2.94 7.20
C LEU A 313 -15.03 1.55 7.06
N PRO A 314 -15.94 1.33 6.11
CA PRO A 314 -16.57 0.04 5.95
C PRO A 314 -15.56 -1.05 5.58
N THR A 315 -15.81 -2.27 6.05
CA THR A 315 -15.03 -3.43 5.68
C THR A 315 -15.29 -3.74 4.21
N PHE A 316 -14.30 -3.46 3.36
CA PHE A 316 -14.33 -3.83 1.95
C PHE A 316 -14.46 -5.35 1.80
N GLU A 317 -15.68 -5.88 1.66
CA GLU A 317 -15.93 -7.30 1.35
C GLU A 317 -15.61 -7.61 -0.12
N THR A 318 -14.47 -7.11 -0.61
CA THR A 318 -13.87 -7.37 -1.92
C THR A 318 -13.97 -8.86 -2.29
N LYS A 319 -13.68 -9.76 -1.35
CA LYS A 319 -13.74 -11.22 -1.59
C LYS A 319 -15.12 -11.75 -1.96
N LYS A 320 -16.23 -11.19 -1.45
CA LYS A 320 -17.59 -11.63 -1.82
C LYS A 320 -18.01 -11.05 -3.17
N MET A 321 -17.62 -9.81 -3.47
CA MET A 321 -17.96 -9.11 -4.72
C MET A 321 -17.27 -9.68 -5.98
N PHE A 322 -16.20 -10.48 -5.84
CA PHE A 322 -15.45 -11.06 -6.95
C PHE A 322 -15.71 -12.56 -7.22
N LYS A 323 -16.40 -13.28 -6.32
CA LYS A 323 -16.66 -14.72 -6.51
C LYS A 323 -17.67 -14.92 -7.65
N LYS A 324 -17.26 -15.68 -8.67
CA LYS A 324 -18.08 -15.94 -9.87
C LYS A 324 -19.46 -16.53 -9.59
N GLN A 325 -19.59 -17.34 -8.53
CA GLN A 325 -20.79 -18.13 -8.22
C GLN A 325 -21.95 -17.33 -7.57
N GLN A 326 -21.75 -16.08 -7.14
CA GLN A 326 -22.78 -15.30 -6.42
C GLN A 326 -22.96 -13.85 -6.95
N ARG A 327 -22.51 -13.54 -8.17
CA ARG A 327 -22.41 -12.14 -8.63
C ARG A 327 -23.61 -11.66 -9.46
N ASN A 328 -24.18 -10.52 -9.08
CA ASN A 328 -25.09 -9.69 -9.91
C ASN A 328 -24.36 -8.50 -10.59
N ILE A 329 -23.02 -8.54 -10.71
CA ILE A 329 -22.18 -7.44 -11.20
C ILE A 329 -21.47 -7.83 -12.52
N ARG A 330 -21.46 -6.92 -13.50
CA ARG A 330 -20.83 -7.13 -14.84
C ARG A 330 -19.31 -7.29 -14.74
N ARG A 331 -18.72 -8.08 -15.66
CA ARG A 331 -17.26 -8.38 -15.71
C ARG A 331 -16.39 -7.13 -15.83
N VAL A 332 -16.89 -6.10 -16.53
CA VAL A 332 -16.20 -4.82 -16.72
C VAL A 332 -16.10 -4.07 -15.39
N THR A 333 -17.19 -3.99 -14.62
CA THR A 333 -17.24 -3.37 -13.29
C THR A 333 -16.33 -4.06 -12.30
N VAL A 334 -16.22 -5.39 -12.35
CA VAL A 334 -15.26 -6.16 -11.55
C VAL A 334 -13.81 -5.80 -11.88
N ARG A 335 -13.46 -5.63 -13.16
CA ARG A 335 -12.12 -5.16 -13.54
C ARG A 335 -11.86 -3.73 -13.05
N GLN A 336 -12.85 -2.84 -13.17
CA GLN A 336 -12.77 -1.46 -12.68
C GLN A 336 -12.58 -1.40 -11.16
N MET A 337 -13.28 -2.24 -10.39
CA MET A 337 -13.09 -2.40 -8.94
C MET A 337 -11.66 -2.84 -8.58
N LEU A 338 -11.11 -3.82 -9.31
CA LEU A 338 -9.73 -4.27 -9.12
C LEU A 338 -8.73 -3.16 -9.48
N ASP A 339 -9.05 -2.32 -10.46
CA ASP A 339 -8.21 -1.20 -10.85
C ASP A 339 -8.14 -0.12 -9.76
N LEU A 340 -9.22 0.14 -9.02
CA LEU A 340 -9.27 1.19 -7.98
C LEU A 340 -8.51 0.85 -6.68
N ASN A 341 -8.13 -0.42 -6.47
CA ASN A 341 -7.31 -0.88 -5.35
C ASN A 341 -7.83 -0.45 -3.95
N HIS A 342 -9.15 -0.57 -3.67
CA HIS A 342 -9.74 -0.16 -2.38
C HIS A 342 -9.06 -0.77 -1.13
N TYR A 343 -8.54 -1.99 -1.23
CA TYR A 343 -7.77 -2.58 -0.13
C TYR A 343 -6.49 -1.77 0.17
N LYS A 344 -5.78 -1.28 -0.85
CA LYS A 344 -4.62 -0.39 -0.64
C LYS A 344 -5.03 0.96 -0.10
N PHE A 345 -6.20 1.47 -0.49
CA PHE A 345 -6.76 2.69 0.11
C PHE A 345 -6.99 2.49 1.61
N LYS A 346 -7.56 1.35 2.03
CA LYS A 346 -7.69 0.98 3.45
C LYS A 346 -6.36 1.08 4.20
N GLU A 347 -5.32 0.50 3.62
CA GLU A 347 -3.98 0.53 4.22
C GLU A 347 -3.42 1.95 4.28
N THR A 348 -3.66 2.74 3.23
CA THR A 348 -3.21 4.13 3.11
C THR A 348 -3.88 5.03 4.13
N ILE A 349 -5.22 5.03 4.21
CA ILE A 349 -5.96 5.87 5.17
C ILE A 349 -5.63 5.48 6.62
N LYS A 350 -5.44 4.18 6.91
CA LYS A 350 -4.97 3.73 8.23
C LYS A 350 -3.58 4.23 8.57
N TRP A 351 -2.69 4.26 7.59
CA TRP A 351 -1.38 4.85 7.77
C TRP A 351 -1.45 6.36 8.03
N TYR A 352 -2.29 7.09 7.30
CA TYR A 352 -2.55 8.51 7.53
C TYR A 352 -3.15 8.77 8.91
N ALA A 353 -4.19 8.03 9.30
CA ALA A 353 -4.81 8.21 10.60
C ALA A 353 -3.80 8.00 11.74
N LYS A 354 -2.96 6.95 11.64
CA LYS A 354 -1.87 6.74 12.59
C LYS A 354 -0.87 7.90 12.61
N LYS A 355 -0.50 8.41 11.42
CA LYS A 355 0.44 9.54 11.25
C LYS A 355 -0.11 10.86 11.81
N TYR A 356 -1.42 11.09 11.77
CA TYR A 356 -2.06 12.34 12.22
C TYR A 356 -2.80 12.18 13.55
N GLY A 357 -2.66 11.05 14.24
CA GLY A 357 -3.33 10.80 15.53
C GLY A 357 -4.85 10.68 15.43
N LYS A 358 -5.39 10.29 14.27
CA LYS A 358 -6.84 10.14 14.03
C LYS A 358 -7.33 8.71 14.28
N HIS A 359 -8.62 8.56 14.54
CA HIS A 359 -9.25 7.27 14.80
C HIS A 359 -9.96 6.73 13.56
N ILE A 360 -9.71 5.46 13.23
CA ILE A 360 -10.49 4.73 12.21
C ILE A 360 -11.27 3.62 12.89
N VAL A 361 -12.57 3.58 12.61
CA VAL A 361 -13.46 2.51 13.04
C VAL A 361 -13.78 1.67 11.81
N ASP A 362 -13.46 0.38 11.85
CA ASP A 362 -13.87 -0.56 10.79
C ASP A 362 -15.37 -0.89 10.95
N CYS A 363 -16.19 -0.53 9.96
CA CYS A 363 -17.65 -0.64 10.03
C CYS A 363 -18.19 -1.78 9.16
N ASN A 364 -19.35 -2.35 9.50
CA ASN A 364 -20.01 -3.35 8.65
C ASN A 364 -21.05 -2.70 7.72
N GLU A 365 -20.95 -2.97 6.41
CA GLU A 365 -21.74 -2.43 5.29
C GLU A 365 -23.20 -2.92 5.25
N SER A 366 -23.63 -3.82 6.13
CA SER A 366 -24.94 -4.48 6.00
C SER A 366 -26.13 -3.49 5.89
N TYR A 367 -26.90 -3.66 4.81
CA TYR A 367 -28.19 -3.02 4.46
C TYR A 367 -28.18 -1.49 4.22
N THR A 368 -27.05 -0.83 4.00
CA THR A 368 -27.01 0.64 3.89
C THR A 368 -27.45 1.19 2.53
N SER A 369 -27.26 0.46 1.43
CA SER A 369 -27.54 0.97 0.07
C SER A 369 -29.00 0.87 -0.38
N LYS A 370 -29.80 0.01 0.27
CA LYS A 370 -31.24 -0.17 -0.01
C LYS A 370 -32.16 0.54 1.00
N THR A 371 -31.60 0.95 2.14
CA THR A 371 -32.38 1.54 3.23
C THR A 371 -32.37 3.06 3.08
N LEU A 372 -33.54 3.67 3.05
CA LEU A 372 -33.69 5.13 3.07
C LEU A 372 -33.14 5.68 4.39
N SER A 373 -32.08 6.47 4.32
CA SER A 373 -31.37 6.97 5.51
C SER A 373 -32.17 7.96 6.35
N TRP A 374 -33.31 8.47 5.88
CA TRP A 374 -34.15 9.44 6.60
C TRP A 374 -35.37 8.83 7.29
N ASN A 375 -35.88 7.68 6.83
CA ASN A 375 -37.08 7.06 7.40
C ASN A 375 -36.92 5.55 7.69
N GLY A 376 -35.82 4.92 7.29
CA GLY A 376 -35.53 3.52 7.58
C GLY A 376 -36.22 2.49 6.67
N THR A 377 -37.05 2.90 5.71
CA THR A 377 -37.73 1.98 4.80
C THR A 377 -36.74 1.33 3.83
N ILE A 378 -36.94 0.06 3.50
CA ILE A 378 -36.08 -0.70 2.57
C ILE A 378 -36.72 -0.71 1.17
N ASP A 379 -35.99 -0.26 0.16
CA ASP A 379 -36.35 -0.43 -1.25
C ASP A 379 -35.68 -1.68 -1.81
N ASP A 380 -36.42 -2.79 -1.84
CA ASP A 380 -35.94 -4.05 -2.39
C ASP A 380 -35.81 -4.05 -3.92
N LYS A 381 -36.46 -3.11 -4.61
CA LYS A 381 -36.49 -2.98 -6.08
C LYS A 381 -35.45 -2.00 -6.63
N ILE A 382 -34.54 -1.50 -5.80
CA ILE A 382 -33.59 -0.44 -6.17
C ILE A 382 -32.64 -0.83 -7.31
N GLY A 383 -32.27 -2.12 -7.38
CA GLY A 383 -31.36 -2.66 -8.39
C GLY A 383 -30.10 -1.80 -8.62
N GLY A 384 -29.87 -1.41 -9.86
CA GLY A 384 -28.73 -0.57 -10.28
C GLY A 384 -29.00 0.94 -10.31
N LYS A 385 -30.13 1.43 -9.80
CA LYS A 385 -30.51 2.85 -9.86
C LYS A 385 -29.49 3.73 -9.12
N ARG A 386 -29.28 4.95 -9.64
CA ARG A 386 -28.38 5.96 -9.04
C ARG A 386 -29.04 6.78 -7.93
N ILE A 387 -30.36 6.75 -7.90
CA ILE A 387 -31.19 7.58 -7.03
C ILE A 387 -32.06 6.67 -6.20
N ILE A 388 -32.28 7.07 -4.96
CA ILE A 388 -33.24 6.47 -4.04
C ILE A 388 -34.28 7.52 -3.64
N SER A 389 -35.56 7.14 -3.58
CA SER A 389 -36.66 8.06 -3.28
C SER A 389 -37.85 7.36 -2.62
N ASP A 390 -38.59 8.09 -1.79
CA ASP A 390 -39.90 7.71 -1.24
C ASP A 390 -41.07 8.45 -1.90
N GLY A 391 -40.83 9.13 -3.03
CA GLY A 391 -41.80 9.97 -3.73
C GLY A 391 -41.74 11.44 -3.34
N ASN A 392 -41.24 11.77 -2.15
CA ASN A 392 -41.10 13.15 -1.67
C ASN A 392 -39.64 13.61 -1.65
N ILE A 393 -38.75 12.75 -1.17
CA ILE A 393 -37.32 13.01 -1.05
C ILE A 393 -36.59 12.19 -2.11
N ILE A 394 -35.65 12.83 -2.81
CA ILE A 394 -34.84 12.22 -3.87
C ILE A 394 -33.36 12.43 -3.51
N VAL A 395 -32.60 11.35 -3.35
CA VAL A 395 -31.18 11.42 -2.95
C VAL A 395 -30.33 10.51 -3.84
N ASP A 396 -29.08 10.92 -4.12
CA ASP A 396 -28.09 10.02 -4.72
C ASP A 396 -27.83 8.82 -3.79
N ARG A 397 -27.85 7.62 -4.36
CA ARG A 397 -27.78 6.37 -3.61
C ARG A 397 -26.46 6.23 -2.84
N ASP A 398 -25.36 6.69 -3.42
CA ASP A 398 -24.04 6.56 -2.79
C ASP A 398 -23.93 7.58 -1.61
N ILE A 399 -24.60 8.73 -1.69
CA ILE A 399 -24.75 9.67 -0.55
C ILE A 399 -25.63 9.04 0.55
N ASN A 400 -26.74 8.42 0.17
CA ASN A 400 -27.62 7.72 1.11
C ASN A 400 -26.87 6.58 1.84
N GLY A 401 -26.05 5.82 1.11
CA GLY A 401 -25.20 4.77 1.67
C GLY A 401 -24.22 5.31 2.71
N ALA A 402 -23.47 6.36 2.37
CA ALA A 402 -22.53 7.01 3.30
C ALA A 402 -23.23 7.56 4.56
N ARG A 403 -24.37 8.22 4.39
CA ARG A 403 -25.19 8.71 5.52
C ARG A 403 -25.72 7.56 6.39
N GLY A 404 -26.16 6.47 5.77
CA GLY A 404 -26.61 5.27 6.50
C GLY A 404 -25.50 4.65 7.36
N ILE A 405 -24.27 4.58 6.82
CA ILE A 405 -23.08 4.14 7.59
C ILE A 405 -22.85 5.06 8.79
N PHE A 406 -22.89 6.38 8.55
CA PHE A 406 -22.69 7.40 9.58
C PHE A 406 -23.68 7.22 10.74
N LEU A 407 -24.98 7.21 10.44
CA LEU A 407 -26.05 7.08 11.44
C LEU A 407 -25.90 5.77 12.24
N LYS A 408 -25.64 4.66 11.56
CA LYS A 408 -25.47 3.34 12.20
C LYS A 408 -24.27 3.25 13.13
N GLN A 409 -23.21 4.03 12.89
CA GLN A 409 -22.07 4.06 13.82
C GLN A 409 -22.34 4.97 15.00
N LEU A 410 -22.98 6.12 14.78
CA LEU A 410 -23.35 7.02 15.87
C LEU A 410 -24.28 6.33 16.87
N THR A 411 -25.28 5.58 16.41
CA THR A 411 -26.21 4.84 17.28
C THR A 411 -25.57 3.70 18.07
N LYS A 412 -24.34 3.29 17.75
CA LYS A 412 -23.58 2.32 18.54
C LYS A 412 -22.68 2.96 19.59
N ALA A 413 -22.40 4.25 19.44
CA ALA A 413 -21.50 5.00 20.29
C ALA A 413 -22.25 5.73 21.43
N THR A 414 -23.50 6.11 21.19
CA THR A 414 -24.51 6.39 22.22
C THR A 414 -25.10 5.10 22.75
#